data_AF-A0AAJ0HSI0-F1
#
_entry.id   AF-A0AAJ0HSI0-F1
#
_cell.length_a   1.000
_cell.length_b   1.000
_cell.length_c   1.000
_cell.angle_alpha   90.00
_cell.angle_beta   90.00
_cell.angle_gamma   90.00
#
_symmetry.space_group_name_H-M   'P 1'
#
loop_
_entity.id
_entity.type
_entity.pdbx_description
1 polymer ?
#
loop_
_entity_poly.entity_id
_entity_poly.type
_entity_poly.pdbx_seq_one_letter_code
_entity_poly.pdbx_strand_id
1 'polypeptide(L)'
;VAMVGDGPNRRLIDSLSRINSLILSIQQREFHAALGNEGDLEIVCFYETVESPTAAQNTDGKWAMTGPTVTLVTKSSATHCRPWENGPEHVCAVARTHSDMVKFGPQDHEYDKARERLRGLAQRAV
;
A
#
# COMPACT_ATOMS: atom_id res chain seq x y z
N VAL A 1 -18.62 3.86 17.27
CA VAL A 1 -18.58 2.38 17.29
C VAL A 1 -17.52 1.94 16.31
N ALA A 2 -16.62 1.00 16.65
CA ALA A 2 -15.67 0.46 15.67
C ALA A 2 -16.41 -0.49 14.73
N MET A 3 -16.15 -0.42 13.42
CA MET A 3 -16.84 -1.21 12.39
C MET A 3 -16.91 -2.72 12.70
N VAL A 4 -15.89 -3.27 13.37
CA VAL A 4 -15.77 -4.70 13.67
C VAL A 4 -15.99 -5.02 15.17
N GLY A 5 -16.01 -4.01 16.05
CA GLY A 5 -16.15 -4.19 17.50
C GLY A 5 -15.24 -5.30 18.06
N ASP A 6 -15.82 -6.17 18.89
CA ASP A 6 -15.19 -7.38 19.45
C ASP A 6 -15.54 -8.66 18.66
N GLY A 7 -15.70 -8.51 17.34
CA GLY A 7 -15.98 -9.64 16.46
C GLY A 7 -14.91 -10.75 16.51
N PRO A 8 -15.18 -11.92 15.91
CA PRO A 8 -14.30 -13.09 15.98
C PRO A 8 -12.86 -12.84 15.49
N ASN A 9 -12.68 -11.86 14.60
CA ASN A 9 -11.38 -11.47 14.06
C ASN A 9 -10.59 -10.51 14.96
N ARG A 10 -11.11 -10.13 16.14
CA ARG A 10 -10.47 -9.14 17.01
C ARG A 10 -9.02 -9.49 17.35
N ARG A 11 -8.78 -10.75 17.74
CA ARG A 11 -7.43 -11.24 18.06
C ARG A 11 -6.46 -11.15 16.87
N LEU A 12 -6.95 -11.40 15.66
CA LEU A 12 -6.14 -11.25 14.44
C LEU A 12 -5.82 -9.78 14.16
N ILE A 13 -6.79 -8.88 14.32
CA ILE A 13 -6.55 -7.45 14.14
C ILE A 13 -5.53 -6.94 15.16
N ASP A 14 -5.68 -7.33 16.43
CA ASP A 14 -4.74 -6.95 17.48
C ASP A 14 -3.32 -7.50 17.22
N SER A 15 -3.19 -8.71 16.65
CA SER A 15 -1.89 -9.28 16.30
C SER A 15 -1.26 -8.64 15.06
N LEU A 16 -2.03 -7.96 14.22
CA LEU A 16 -1.55 -7.13 13.09
C LEU A 16 -1.27 -5.67 13.50
N SER A 17 -1.20 -5.38 14.81
CA SER A 17 -0.84 -4.07 15.32
C SER A 17 0.51 -3.57 14.78
N ARG A 18 0.63 -2.26 14.58
CA ARG A 18 1.91 -1.63 14.22
C ARG A 18 2.97 -1.73 15.32
N ILE A 19 2.57 -2.04 16.56
CA ILE A 19 3.46 -2.10 17.72
C ILE A 19 3.85 -3.56 17.96
N ASN A 20 5.13 -3.89 17.77
CA ASN A 20 5.73 -5.18 18.11
C ASN A 20 4.95 -6.41 17.58
N SER A 21 4.35 -6.31 16.39
CA SER A 21 3.68 -7.47 15.78
C SER A 21 4.71 -8.51 15.34
N LEU A 22 4.73 -9.63 16.06
CA LEU A 22 5.50 -10.81 15.69
C LEU A 22 5.05 -11.37 14.34
N ILE A 23 3.75 -11.32 14.04
CA ILE A 23 3.19 -11.82 12.77
C ILE A 23 3.74 -11.03 11.59
N LEU A 24 3.67 -9.70 11.64
CA LEU A 24 4.20 -8.85 10.57
C LEU A 24 5.72 -9.04 10.41
N SER A 25 6.43 -9.27 11.52
CA SER A 25 7.88 -9.52 11.50
C SER A 25 8.24 -10.85 10.84
N ILE A 26 7.44 -11.90 11.05
CA ILE A 26 7.60 -13.20 10.40
C ILE A 26 7.25 -13.07 8.91
N GLN A 27 6.10 -12.47 8.59
CA GLN A 27 5.65 -12.28 7.21
C GLN A 27 6.67 -11.48 6.39
N GLN A 28 7.30 -10.44 6.96
CA GLN A 28 8.34 -9.69 6.25
C GLN A 28 9.55 -10.56 5.89
N ARG A 29 9.99 -11.42 6.82
CA ARG A 29 11.13 -12.32 6.60
C ARG A 29 10.80 -13.38 5.55
N GLU A 30 9.59 -13.94 5.62
CA GLU A 30 9.12 -14.93 4.65
C GLU A 30 8.94 -14.30 3.26
N PHE A 31 8.42 -13.08 3.19
CA PHE A 31 8.31 -12.31 1.95
C PHE A 31 9.69 -12.08 1.32
N HIS A 32 10.70 -11.69 2.12
CA HIS A 32 12.08 -11.57 1.64
C HIS A 32 12.62 -12.89 1.11
N ALA A 33 12.43 -13.98 1.85
CA ALA A 33 12.94 -15.30 1.46
C ALA A 33 12.27 -15.85 0.18
N ALA A 34 10.98 -15.60 -0.01
CA ALA A 34 10.26 -16.00 -1.22
C ALA A 34 10.71 -15.21 -2.47
N LEU A 35 11.27 -14.02 -2.26
CA LEU A 35 11.79 -13.06 -3.24
C LEU A 35 13.00 -13.50 -4.07
N GLY A 36 13.72 -14.51 -3.59
CA GLY A 36 15.08 -14.80 -4.06
C GLY A 36 16.08 -13.72 -3.62
N ASN A 37 17.29 -13.81 -4.17
CA ASN A 37 18.39 -12.91 -3.89
C ASN A 37 18.28 -11.60 -4.69
N GLU A 38 19.19 -10.68 -4.42
CA GLU A 38 19.34 -9.46 -5.21
C GLU A 38 19.59 -9.80 -6.68
N GLY A 39 18.80 -9.20 -7.57
CA GLY A 39 18.84 -9.45 -9.02
C GLY A 39 17.91 -10.55 -9.52
N ASP A 40 17.41 -11.46 -8.67
CA ASP A 40 16.50 -12.54 -9.09
C ASP A 40 15.10 -12.01 -9.45
N LEU A 41 14.67 -10.92 -8.79
CA LEU A 41 13.38 -10.28 -8.99
C LEU A 41 13.51 -8.77 -8.73
N GLU A 42 12.75 -7.97 -9.47
CA GLU A 42 12.67 -6.52 -9.28
C GLU A 42 11.27 -6.10 -8.82
N ILE A 43 11.17 -5.37 -7.71
CA ILE A 43 9.92 -4.79 -7.21
C ILE A 43 9.93 -3.27 -7.42
N VAL A 44 8.79 -2.74 -7.85
CA VAL A 44 8.50 -1.29 -7.82
C VAL A 44 7.23 -1.06 -7.01
N CYS A 45 7.32 -0.16 -6.03
CA CYS A 45 6.23 0.18 -5.13
C CYS A 45 5.58 1.50 -5.54
N PHE A 46 4.26 1.56 -5.46
CA PHE A 46 3.47 2.77 -5.68
C PHE A 46 2.79 3.18 -4.38
N TYR A 47 2.74 4.48 -4.08
CA TYR A 47 2.10 4.97 -2.85
C TYR A 47 1.27 6.24 -3.08
N GLU A 48 0.20 6.37 -2.31
CA GLU A 48 -0.67 7.56 -2.34
C GLU A 48 0.02 8.78 -1.73
N THR A 49 -0.33 9.97 -2.21
CA THR A 49 0.15 11.25 -1.65
C THR A 49 -0.97 12.22 -1.32
N VAL A 50 -2.22 11.88 -1.67
CA VAL A 50 -3.41 12.63 -1.29
C VAL A 50 -4.18 11.79 -0.28
N GLU A 51 -4.58 12.41 0.83
CA GLU A 51 -5.35 11.73 1.85
C GLU A 51 -6.71 11.27 1.34
N SER A 52 -7.17 10.14 1.87
CA SER A 52 -8.49 9.60 1.57
C SER A 52 -9.40 9.75 2.79
N PRO A 53 -10.71 9.98 2.61
CA PRO A 53 -11.65 9.99 3.73
C PRO A 53 -11.70 8.60 4.38
N THR A 54 -11.87 8.55 5.69
CA THR A 54 -11.98 7.29 6.45
C THR A 54 -13.43 6.80 6.53
N ALA A 55 -13.60 5.52 6.86
CA ALA A 55 -14.93 4.99 7.11
C ALA A 55 -15.52 5.58 8.40
N ALA A 56 -16.71 6.16 8.30
CA ALA A 56 -17.50 6.67 9.41
C ALA A 56 -18.94 6.19 9.29
N GLN A 57 -19.59 6.00 10.45
CA GLN A 57 -21.01 5.65 10.51
C GLN A 57 -21.84 6.93 10.48
N ASN A 58 -22.82 7.01 9.57
CA ASN A 58 -23.76 8.12 9.50
C ASN A 58 -24.86 7.98 10.59
N THR A 59 -25.74 8.98 10.68
CA THR A 59 -26.86 9.00 11.64
C THR A 59 -27.84 7.84 11.48
N ASP A 60 -27.93 7.26 10.28
CA ASP A 60 -28.81 6.13 9.96
C ASP A 60 -28.14 4.78 10.26
N GLY A 61 -26.94 4.77 10.85
CA GLY A 61 -26.18 3.56 11.13
C GLY A 61 -25.45 2.96 9.92
N LYS A 62 -25.46 3.61 8.76
CA LYS A 62 -24.77 3.16 7.55
C LYS A 62 -23.32 3.64 7.54
N TRP A 63 -22.41 2.78 7.09
CA TRP A 63 -21.00 3.12 6.93
C TRP A 63 -20.73 3.72 5.55
N ALA A 64 -20.02 4.84 5.52
CA ALA A 64 -19.57 5.49 4.31
C ALA A 64 -18.16 6.08 4.51
N MET A 65 -17.44 6.35 3.42
CA MET A 65 -16.14 7.00 3.44
C MET A 65 -16.30 8.52 3.59
N THR A 66 -16.88 8.95 4.72
CA THR A 66 -17.21 10.35 5.04
C THR A 66 -16.52 10.82 6.32
N GLY A 67 -15.63 10.01 6.88
CA GLY A 67 -14.83 10.35 8.04
C GLY A 67 -13.68 11.32 7.72
N PRO A 68 -12.91 11.72 8.73
CA PRO A 68 -11.71 12.53 8.55
C PRO A 68 -10.77 11.95 7.50
N THR A 69 -10.12 12.81 6.72
CA THR A 69 -9.12 12.38 5.75
C THR A 69 -7.82 12.02 6.44
N VAL A 70 -7.20 10.92 6.00
CA VAL A 70 -5.87 10.50 6.42
C VAL A 70 -5.15 9.83 5.25
N THR A 71 -3.83 9.67 5.35
CA THR A 71 -3.11 8.70 4.52
C THR A 71 -3.49 7.29 4.99
N LEU A 72 -4.21 6.52 4.16
CA LEU A 72 -4.71 5.19 4.53
C LEU A 72 -3.56 4.17 4.61
N VAL A 73 -2.61 4.28 3.67
CA VAL A 73 -1.39 3.46 3.65
C VAL A 73 -0.18 4.38 3.66
N THR A 74 0.55 4.38 4.77
CA THR A 74 1.74 5.23 4.92
C THR A 74 2.81 4.84 3.90
N LYS A 75 3.59 5.80 3.39
CA LYS A 75 4.71 5.53 2.48
C LYS A 75 5.59 4.38 2.98
N SER A 76 5.98 4.44 4.26
CA SER A 76 6.80 3.40 4.90
C SER A 76 6.18 2.00 4.85
N SER A 77 4.85 1.88 4.84
CA SER A 77 4.14 0.61 4.73
C SER A 77 4.00 0.17 3.27
N ALA A 78 3.76 1.11 2.35
CA ALA A 78 3.61 0.83 0.92
C ALA A 78 4.94 0.46 0.24
N THR A 79 6.07 0.89 0.82
CA THR A 79 7.41 0.67 0.25
C THR A 79 8.28 -0.24 1.12
N HIS A 80 7.67 -1.06 2.00
CA HIS A 80 8.40 -1.92 2.94
C HIS A 80 8.88 -3.22 2.27
N CYS A 81 9.84 -3.12 1.34
CA CYS A 81 10.36 -4.27 0.58
C CYS A 81 11.74 -4.73 1.09
N ARG A 82 12.59 -5.25 0.19
CA ARG A 82 13.94 -5.72 0.50
C ARG A 82 14.90 -4.53 0.61
N PRO A 83 16.01 -4.64 1.36
CA PRO A 83 16.91 -3.51 1.59
C PRO A 83 17.51 -2.86 0.33
N TRP A 84 17.65 -3.62 -0.76
CA TRP A 84 18.15 -3.13 -2.05
C TRP A 84 17.08 -2.49 -2.94
N GLU A 85 15.80 -2.49 -2.53
CA GLU A 85 14.67 -1.94 -3.29
C GLU A 85 14.12 -0.66 -2.64
N ASN A 86 14.98 0.08 -1.93
CA ASN A 86 14.61 1.31 -1.22
C ASN A 86 14.94 2.60 -1.99
N GLY A 87 15.58 2.48 -3.16
CA GLY A 87 15.99 3.58 -4.01
C GLY A 87 14.82 4.27 -4.74
N PRO A 88 15.00 5.52 -5.20
CA PRO A 88 13.98 6.28 -5.92
C PRO A 88 13.51 5.63 -7.24
N GLU A 89 14.29 4.72 -7.80
CA GLU A 89 13.95 3.90 -8.96
C GLU A 89 12.91 2.81 -8.65
N HIS A 90 12.86 2.35 -7.39
CA HIS A 90 11.95 1.31 -6.89
C HIS A 90 10.68 1.87 -6.25
N VAL A 91 10.53 3.18 -6.15
CA VAL A 91 9.36 3.83 -5.56
C VAL A 91 8.76 4.90 -6.47
N CYS A 92 7.44 4.92 -6.55
CA CYS A 92 6.70 5.87 -7.34
C CYS A 92 5.59 6.51 -6.50
N ALA A 93 5.72 7.81 -6.27
CA ALA A 93 4.66 8.61 -5.67
C ALA A 93 3.53 8.79 -6.69
N VAL A 94 2.28 8.56 -6.27
CA VAL A 94 1.11 8.81 -7.10
C VAL A 94 0.30 9.96 -6.49
N ALA A 95 0.06 11.01 -7.27
CA ALA A 95 -0.64 12.24 -6.86
C ALA A 95 -2.16 12.05 -6.72
N ARG A 96 -2.58 10.99 -6.02
CA ARG A 96 -3.96 10.52 -5.89
C ARG A 96 -4.25 9.97 -4.49
N THR A 97 -5.54 9.83 -4.21
CA THR A 97 -6.05 9.06 -3.07
C THR A 97 -5.76 7.57 -3.26
N HIS A 98 -5.77 6.79 -2.18
CA HIS A 98 -5.59 5.33 -2.25
C HIS A 98 -6.51 4.66 -3.27
N SER A 99 -7.77 5.11 -3.35
CA SER A 99 -8.74 4.51 -4.27
C SER A 99 -8.57 4.94 -5.71
N ASP A 100 -7.99 6.12 -5.96
CA ASP A 100 -7.85 6.70 -7.30
C ASP A 100 -6.47 6.48 -7.90
N MET A 101 -5.50 5.99 -7.13
CA MET A 101 -4.12 5.78 -7.59
C MET A 101 -4.00 4.77 -8.75
N VAL A 102 -5.04 3.96 -8.98
CA VAL A 102 -5.13 2.99 -10.08
C VAL A 102 -6.14 3.38 -11.16
N LYS A 103 -6.76 4.56 -11.06
CA LYS A 103 -7.81 5.03 -11.97
C LYS A 103 -7.28 6.14 -12.85
N PHE A 104 -6.85 5.77 -14.04
CA PHE A 104 -6.30 6.72 -15.01
C PHE A 104 -7.37 7.22 -15.99
N GLY A 105 -7.47 8.54 -16.13
CA GLY A 105 -8.28 9.17 -17.16
C GLY A 105 -7.50 9.37 -18.48
N PRO A 106 -8.18 9.80 -19.56
CA PRO A 106 -7.51 10.29 -20.75
C PRO A 106 -6.53 11.42 -20.39
N GLN A 107 -5.31 11.37 -20.94
CA GLN A 107 -4.26 12.38 -20.73
C GLN A 107 -3.84 12.56 -19.25
N ASP A 108 -3.99 11.51 -18.43
CA ASP A 108 -3.53 11.55 -17.04
C ASP A 108 -2.00 11.41 -16.95
N HIS A 109 -1.33 12.42 -16.40
CA HIS A 109 0.11 12.42 -16.20
C HIS A 109 0.58 11.34 -15.20
N GLU A 110 -0.28 10.91 -14.28
CA GLU A 110 0.04 9.81 -13.36
C GLU A 110 0.07 8.46 -14.08
N TYR A 111 -0.68 8.33 -15.19
CA TYR A 111 -0.60 7.15 -16.05
C TYR A 111 0.76 7.04 -16.73
N ASP A 112 1.26 8.13 -17.31
CA ASP A 112 2.54 8.11 -18.01
C ASP A 112 3.68 7.74 -17.04
N LYS A 113 3.68 8.31 -15.82
CA LYS A 113 4.64 7.93 -14.76
C LYS A 113 4.59 6.44 -14.44
N ALA A 114 3.39 5.89 -14.18
CA ALA A 114 3.23 4.47 -13.85
C ALA A 114 3.64 3.58 -15.03
N ARG A 115 3.23 3.95 -16.25
CA ARG A 115 3.57 3.23 -17.49
C ARG A 115 5.07 3.17 -17.72
N GLU A 116 5.80 4.26 -17.50
CA GLU A 116 7.25 4.29 -17.67
C GLU A 116 7.97 3.35 -16.71
N ARG A 117 7.55 3.30 -15.44
CA ARG A 117 8.08 2.36 -14.45
C ARG A 117 7.83 0.90 -14.86
N LEU A 118 6.60 0.57 -15.23
CA LEU A 118 6.22 -0.78 -15.66
C LEU A 118 6.92 -1.19 -16.96
N ARG A 119 7.07 -0.27 -17.92
CA ARG A 119 7.81 -0.53 -19.16
C ARG A 119 9.29 -0.81 -18.88
N GLY A 120 9.90 -0.05 -17.97
CA GLY A 120 11.29 -0.28 -17.56
C GLY A 120 11.48 -1.67 -16.95
N LEU A 121 10.57 -2.08 -16.06
CA LEU A 121 10.56 -3.44 -15.49
C LEU A 121 10.47 -4.52 -16.58
N ALA A 122 9.49 -4.39 -17.47
CA ALA A 122 9.26 -5.36 -18.54
C ALA A 122 10.46 -5.48 -19.50
N GLN A 123 11.20 -4.39 -19.73
CA GLN A 123 12.39 -4.40 -20.58
C GLN A 123 13.60 -5.09 -19.95
N ARG A 124 13.69 -5.12 -18.61
CA ARG A 124 14.79 -5.75 -17.88
C ARG A 124 14.56 -7.22 -17.53
N ALA A 125 13.31 -7.68 -17.56
CA ALA A 125 12.92 -9.06 -17.23
C ALA A 125 13.28 -10.09 -18.33
N VAL A 126 14.25 -9.79 -19.20
CA VAL A 126 14.66 -10.59 -20.37
C VAL A 126 15.76 -11.58 -20.01
#